data_AF-A0A931I3H4-F1
#
_entry.id   AF-A0A931I3H4-F1
#
_cell.length_a   1.000
_cell.length_b   1.000
_cell.length_c   1.000
_cell.angle_alpha   90.00
_cell.angle_beta   90.00
_cell.angle_gamma   90.00
#
_symmetry.space_group_name_H-M   'P 1'
#
loop_
_entity.id
_entity.type
_entity.pdbx_description
1 polymer ?
#
loop_
_entity_poly.entity_id
_entity_poly.type
_entity_poly.pdbx_seq_one_letter_code
_entity_poly.pdbx_strand_id
1 'polypeptide(L)'
;MTTDEIKETVAGKRIYLQTPLGGEFPLHYQTNGTVDGSGEAIGLGRMMRPTDSGRWWVEANQLCQQWQTWYDGKQQCFVLERRSETMLYWKRDDGLEGEARIGD
;
A
#
# COMPACT_ATOMS: atom_id res chain seq x y z
N MET A 1 14.28 -2.12 -3.68
CA MET A 1 14.51 -2.87 -2.42
C MET A 1 14.48 -4.36 -2.73
N THR A 2 15.15 -5.20 -1.94
CA THR A 2 15.08 -6.66 -2.04
C THR A 2 13.82 -7.21 -1.37
N THR A 3 13.54 -8.50 -1.58
CA THR A 3 12.39 -9.18 -0.96
C THR A 3 12.41 -9.09 0.57
N ASP A 4 13.57 -9.29 1.19
CA ASP A 4 13.69 -9.26 2.65
C ASP A 4 13.57 -7.82 3.18
N GLU A 5 14.19 -6.86 2.50
CA GLU A 5 14.04 -5.43 2.85
C GLU A 5 12.58 -4.97 2.78
N ILE A 6 11.83 -5.43 1.77
CA ILE A 6 10.40 -5.12 1.64
C ILE A 6 9.64 -5.71 2.83
N LYS A 7 9.82 -7.00 3.13
CA LYS A 7 9.15 -7.66 4.25
C LYS A 7 9.44 -6.97 5.59
N GLU A 8 10.70 -6.68 5.88
CA GLU A 8 11.11 -5.97 7.11
C GLU A 8 10.50 -4.56 7.19
N THR A 9 10.35 -3.90 6.05
CA THR A 9 9.82 -2.55 5.97
C THR A 9 8.29 -2.50 6.10
N VAL A 10 7.55 -3.49 5.59
CA VAL A 10 6.09 -3.40 5.50
C VAL A 10 5.36 -4.35 6.46
N ALA A 11 5.92 -5.51 6.78
CA ALA A 11 5.21 -6.51 7.58
C ALA A 11 4.92 -5.99 8.99
N GLY A 12 3.63 -6.01 9.36
CA GLY A 12 3.12 -5.52 10.63
C GLY A 12 3.03 -3.99 10.73
N LYS A 13 3.28 -3.25 9.66
CA LYS A 13 3.30 -1.78 9.67
C LYS A 13 2.12 -1.17 8.91
N ARG A 14 1.86 0.11 9.21
CA ARG A 14 1.01 0.96 8.38
C ARG A 14 1.84 1.77 7.39
N ILE A 15 1.48 1.68 6.12
CA ILE A 15 2.06 2.48 5.03
C ILE A 15 1.01 3.50 4.60
N TYR A 16 1.40 4.76 4.60
CA TYR A 16 0.52 5.90 4.33
C TYR A 16 0.84 6.46 2.95
N LEU A 17 0.05 6.12 1.92
CA LEU A 17 0.28 6.65 0.58
C LEU A 17 -0.13 8.13 0.55
N GLN A 18 0.75 9.00 0.06
CA GLN A 18 0.40 10.39 -0.15
C GLN A 18 -0.60 10.53 -1.29
N THR A 19 -1.56 11.44 -1.13
CA THR A 19 -2.57 11.72 -2.16
C THR A 19 -2.35 13.10 -2.80
N PRO A 20 -2.69 13.30 -4.09
CA PRO A 20 -2.45 14.57 -4.78
C PRO A 20 -3.16 15.80 -4.17
N LEU A 21 -4.28 15.60 -3.48
CA LEU A 21 -5.10 16.69 -2.91
C LEU A 21 -4.74 17.00 -1.45
N GLY A 22 -3.67 16.38 -0.92
CA GLY A 22 -3.32 16.44 0.49
C GLY A 22 -4.10 15.41 1.30
N GLY A 23 -3.41 14.78 2.27
CA GLY A 23 -3.92 13.65 3.03
C GLY A 23 -3.22 12.34 2.68
N GLU A 24 -3.44 11.33 3.52
CA GLU A 24 -2.78 10.04 3.43
C GLU A 24 -3.82 8.91 3.32
N PHE A 25 -3.50 7.89 2.54
CA PHE A 25 -4.26 6.65 2.45
C PHE A 25 -3.56 5.55 3.28
N PRO A 26 -4.08 5.22 4.48
CA PRO A 26 -3.46 4.21 5.33
C PRO A 26 -3.73 2.79 4.79
N LEU A 27 -2.66 2.02 4.67
CA LEU A 27 -2.63 0.61 4.33
C LEU A 27 -1.93 -0.17 5.46
N HIS A 28 -2.62 -1.09 6.10
CA HIS A 28 -2.05 -1.91 7.17
C HIS A 28 -1.68 -3.29 6.64
N TYR A 29 -0.38 -3.55 6.50
CA TYR A 29 0.14 -4.82 5.98
C TYR A 29 0.39 -5.78 7.14
N GLN A 30 -0.62 -6.57 7.51
CA GLN A 30 -0.51 -7.50 8.64
C GLN A 30 0.51 -8.61 8.35
N THR A 31 1.16 -9.12 9.40
CA THR A 31 2.16 -10.20 9.29
C THR A 31 1.60 -11.54 8.78
N ASN A 32 0.29 -11.71 8.81
CA ASN A 32 -0.41 -12.91 8.29
C ASN A 32 -0.68 -12.86 6.77
N GLY A 33 -0.21 -11.82 6.07
CA GLY A 33 -0.45 -11.65 4.63
C GLY A 33 -1.77 -10.95 4.28
N THR A 34 -2.49 -10.40 5.26
CA THR A 34 -3.69 -9.56 5.04
C THR A 34 -3.29 -8.09 4.92
N VAL A 35 -3.90 -7.37 3.98
CA VAL A 35 -3.79 -5.90 3.90
C VAL A 35 -5.15 -5.27 4.13
N ASP A 36 -5.24 -4.32 5.04
CA ASP A 36 -6.44 -3.52 5.28
C ASP A 36 -6.23 -2.10 4.77
N GLY A 37 -7.24 -1.50 4.16
CA GLY A 37 -7.21 -0.10 3.77
C GLY A 37 -8.43 0.67 4.25
N SER A 38 -8.24 1.96 4.52
CA SER A 38 -9.34 2.90 4.82
C SER A 38 -9.22 4.16 3.96
N GLY A 39 -10.24 4.42 3.16
CA GLY A 39 -10.40 5.62 2.31
C GLY A 39 -11.14 6.77 2.99
N GLU A 40 -11.37 6.68 4.30
CA GLU A 40 -12.13 7.69 5.08
C GLU A 40 -11.48 9.09 4.98
N ALA A 41 -10.16 9.15 4.77
CA ALA A 41 -9.40 10.39 4.62
C ALA A 41 -9.50 11.08 3.23
N ILE A 42 -10.13 10.46 2.21
CA ILE A 42 -9.98 10.89 0.80
C ILE A 42 -11.26 11.54 0.23
N GLY A 43 -12.33 11.75 1.02
CA GLY A 43 -13.57 12.35 0.47
C GLY A 43 -14.27 11.49 -0.60
N LEU A 44 -13.76 10.29 -0.89
CA LEU A 44 -14.41 9.24 -1.70
C LEU A 44 -15.59 8.59 -0.97
N GLY A 45 -15.78 8.93 0.30
CA GLY A 45 -16.82 8.43 1.21
C GLY A 45 -18.26 8.83 0.89
N ARG A 46 -18.60 9.22 -0.35
CA ARG A 46 -20.00 9.36 -0.75
C ARG A 46 -20.51 8.31 -1.73
N MET A 47 -19.68 7.41 -2.28
CA MET A 47 -20.21 6.42 -3.23
C MET A 47 -19.53 5.04 -3.30
N MET A 48 -18.40 4.78 -2.64
CA MET A 48 -17.73 3.46 -2.68
C MET A 48 -17.24 3.04 -1.28
N ARG A 49 -17.20 1.72 -1.01
CA ARG A 49 -16.93 1.16 0.33
C ARG A 49 -15.73 1.87 1.00
N PRO A 50 -15.92 2.48 2.18
CA PRO A 50 -14.89 3.31 2.82
C PRO A 50 -13.68 2.50 3.27
N THR A 51 -13.83 1.18 3.42
CA THR A 51 -12.78 0.25 3.79
C THR A 51 -12.83 -0.98 2.88
N ASP A 52 -11.67 -1.61 2.71
CA ASP A 52 -11.55 -2.91 2.07
C ASP A 52 -10.39 -3.69 2.68
N SER A 53 -10.40 -5.01 2.47
CA SER A 53 -9.31 -5.90 2.88
C SER A 53 -8.86 -6.73 1.69
N GLY A 54 -7.65 -7.27 1.79
CA GLY A 54 -7.02 -8.00 0.70
C GLY A 54 -5.91 -8.90 1.21
N ARG A 55 -5.19 -9.48 0.25
CA ARG A 55 -3.94 -10.21 0.52
C ARG A 55 -2.75 -9.41 0.02
N TRP A 56 -1.62 -9.56 0.68
CA TRP A 56 -0.34 -9.07 0.20
C TRP A 56 0.74 -10.13 0.33
N TRP A 57 1.75 -10.00 -0.52
CA TRP A 57 2.93 -10.86 -0.54
C TRP A 57 4.09 -10.11 -1.19
N VAL A 58 5.28 -10.71 -1.17
CA VAL A 58 6.44 -10.17 -1.87
C VAL A 58 6.92 -11.22 -2.85
N GLU A 59 7.03 -10.83 -4.12
CA GLU A 59 7.47 -11.68 -5.21
C GLU A 59 8.39 -10.87 -6.12
N ALA A 60 9.50 -11.47 -6.57
CA ALA A 60 10.44 -10.84 -7.49
C ALA A 60 10.87 -9.42 -7.09
N ASN A 61 11.12 -9.18 -5.80
CA ASN A 61 11.47 -7.86 -5.23
C ASN A 61 10.39 -6.78 -5.43
N GLN A 62 9.13 -7.18 -5.54
CA GLN A 62 7.97 -6.30 -5.59
C GLN A 62 7.01 -6.64 -4.45
N LEU A 63 6.41 -5.61 -3.87
CA LEU A 63 5.27 -5.76 -2.97
C LEU A 63 4.03 -5.96 -3.83
N CYS A 64 3.37 -7.10 -3.75
CA CYS A 64 2.13 -7.35 -4.47
C CYS A 64 0.95 -7.39 -3.50
N GLN A 65 -0.20 -6.89 -3.94
CA GLN A 65 -1.45 -6.95 -3.20
C GLN A 65 -2.64 -7.25 -4.11
N GLN A 66 -3.70 -7.76 -3.52
CA GLN A 66 -4.98 -7.98 -4.18
C GLN A 66 -6.11 -7.70 -3.20
N TRP A 67 -6.92 -6.69 -3.52
CA TRP A 67 -8.11 -6.31 -2.77
C TRP A 67 -9.28 -7.28 -3.00
N GLN A 68 -10.27 -7.28 -2.11
CA GLN A 68 -11.51 -8.02 -2.33
C GLN A 68 -12.47 -7.28 -3.27
N THR A 69 -12.58 -5.96 -3.11
CA THR A 69 -13.56 -5.14 -3.85
C THR A 69 -12.91 -3.99 -4.62
N TRP A 70 -11.94 -3.30 -4.03
CA TRP A 70 -11.26 -2.18 -4.69
C TRP A 70 -10.50 -2.64 -5.93
N TYR A 71 -10.43 -1.78 -6.93
CA TYR A 71 -9.75 -2.06 -8.20
C TYR A 71 -10.22 -3.36 -8.88
N ASP A 72 -11.49 -3.74 -8.71
CA ASP A 72 -12.08 -4.99 -9.19
C ASP A 72 -11.34 -6.26 -8.72
N GLY A 73 -10.68 -6.18 -7.56
CA GLY A 73 -9.86 -7.27 -7.04
C GLY A 73 -8.69 -7.65 -7.93
N LYS A 74 -8.22 -6.73 -8.77
CA LYS A 74 -7.02 -6.94 -9.58
C LYS A 74 -5.78 -6.95 -8.69
N GLN A 75 -4.85 -7.83 -9.04
CA GLN A 75 -3.52 -7.81 -8.46
C GLN A 75 -2.80 -6.52 -8.85
N GLN A 76 -2.07 -5.95 -7.91
CA GLN A 76 -1.25 -4.76 -8.06
C GLN A 76 0.12 -5.03 -7.46
N CYS A 77 1.18 -4.89 -8.24
CA CYS A 77 2.55 -5.04 -7.77
C CYS A 77 3.31 -3.71 -7.81
N PHE A 78 4.09 -3.47 -6.76
CA PHE A 78 4.77 -2.22 -6.48
C PHE A 78 6.28 -2.46 -6.36
N VAL A 79 7.06 -1.68 -7.12
CA VAL A 79 8.49 -1.50 -6.88
C VAL A 79 8.65 -0.45 -5.80
N LEU A 80 9.39 -0.79 -4.74
CA LEU A 80 9.67 0.10 -3.62
C LEU A 80 11.13 0.57 -3.60
N GLU A 81 11.31 1.85 -3.36
CA GLU A 81 12.59 2.50 -3.14
C GLU A 81 12.60 3.21 -1.79
N ARG A 82 13.62 2.94 -0.98
CA ARG A 82 13.83 3.64 0.27
C ARG A 82 14.29 5.07 -0.01
N ARG A 83 13.56 6.07 0.50
CA ARG A 83 13.96 7.49 0.43
C ARG A 83 14.57 7.95 1.74
N SER A 84 14.05 7.48 2.88
CA SER A 84 14.62 7.72 4.21
C SER A 84 14.24 6.58 5.18
N GLU A 85 14.54 6.74 6.46
CA GLU A 85 14.10 5.80 7.51
C GLU A 85 12.58 5.64 7.56
N THR A 86 11.83 6.69 7.25
CA THR A 86 10.37 6.75 7.37
C THR A 86 9.65 7.01 6.04
N MET A 87 10.36 7.13 4.93
CA MET A 87 9.78 7.44 3.61
C MET A 87 10.17 6.43 2.53
N LEU A 88 9.19 6.10 1.71
CA LEU A 88 9.30 5.25 0.52
C LEU A 88 8.83 6.02 -0.70
N TYR A 89 9.46 5.73 -1.83
CA TYR A 89 8.86 5.94 -3.14
C TYR A 89 8.32 4.60 -3.63
N TRP A 90 7.16 4.63 -4.27
CA TRP A 90 6.52 3.45 -4.84
C TRP A 90 6.13 3.70 -6.28
N LYS A 91 6.24 2.66 -7.09
CA LYS A 91 5.74 2.61 -8.47
C LYS A 91 4.99 1.33 -8.71
N ARG A 92 3.76 1.44 -9.18
CA ARG A 92 2.86 0.33 -9.47
C ARG A 92 2.97 -0.10 -10.94
N ASP A 93 2.59 -1.33 -11.21
CA ASP A 93 2.54 -1.95 -12.54
C ASP A 93 1.70 -1.19 -13.59
N ASP A 94 0.66 -0.47 -13.18
CA ASP A 94 -0.15 0.41 -14.03
C ASP A 94 0.49 1.79 -14.32
N GLY A 95 1.70 2.02 -13.82
CA GLY A 95 2.47 3.25 -14.03
C GLY A 95 2.17 4.36 -13.02
N LEU A 96 1.20 4.17 -12.11
CA LEU A 96 1.00 5.10 -11.01
C LEU A 96 2.15 5.01 -10.00
N GLU A 97 2.54 6.16 -9.48
CA GLU A 97 3.68 6.29 -8.58
C GLU A 97 3.46 7.44 -7.61
N GLY A 98 4.22 7.42 -6.52
CA GLY A 98 4.15 8.44 -5.49
C GLY A 98 5.05 8.15 -4.32
N GLU A 99 4.86 8.90 -3.25
CA GLU A 99 5.53 8.67 -1.99
C GLU A 99 4.60 8.04 -0.97
N ALA A 100 5.19 7.36 0.00
CA ALA A 100 4.51 6.81 1.13
C ALA A 100 5.34 6.98 2.39
N ARG A 101 4.66 7.25 3.50
CA ARG A 101 5.29 7.28 4.81
C ARG A 101 5.12 5.92 5.48
N ILE A 102 6.19 5.44 6.09
CA ILE A 102 6.19 4.24 6.95
C ILE A 102 5.77 4.70 8.35
N GLY A 103 4.73 4.08 8.90
CA GLY A 103 4.33 4.23 10.30
C GLY A 103 4.46 2.93 11.07
N ASP A 104 3.91 2.94 12.30
CA ASP A 104 3.94 1.82 13.23
C ASP A 104 2.80 0.82 13.00
#